data_AF-A0A920U6D4-F1
#
_entry.id   AF-A0A920U6D4-F1
#
_cell.length_a   1.000
_cell.length_b   1.000
_cell.length_c   1.000
_cell.angle_alpha   90.00
_cell.angle_beta   90.00
_cell.angle_gamma   90.00
#
_symmetry.space_group_name_H-M   'P 1'
#
loop_
_entity.id
_entity.type
_entity.pdbx_description
1 polymer ?
#
loop_
_entity_poly.entity_id
_entity_poly.type
_entity_poly.pdbx_seq_one_letter_code
_entity_poly.pdbx_strand_id
1 'polypeptide(L)'
;MAIGHTRYSTSGSSELCNAQPLLVESQYGQLAVANNGNIINALQLKNQLQDEWSCTFNSTTDTEVVAQLLAHSTGATWEERVFQCMRQLEGAYSIVIQTKDTMIAARDPLGIRPMCLGKLNGGWIVASESCALDHLGPEFLRELKPGEVIIVDDSGLNTSIWSGGTGRSALCVFELIYFARPDSVMASQLVTRPARSWVHS
;
A
#
# COMPACT_ATOMS: atom_id res chain seq x y z
N MET A 1 -0.65 -6.28 17.00
CA MET A 1 -0.64 -5.85 15.59
C MET A 1 -0.27 -4.38 15.55
N ALA A 2 0.61 -3.99 14.63
CA ALA A 2 1.08 -2.60 14.50
C ALA A 2 1.45 -2.33 13.03
N ILE A 3 1.29 -1.08 12.60
CA ILE A 3 1.77 -0.58 11.32
C ILE A 3 2.67 0.64 11.55
N GLY A 4 3.61 0.88 10.63
CA GLY A 4 4.54 2.01 10.69
C GLY A 4 4.84 2.54 9.30
N HIS A 5 5.29 3.79 9.23
CA HIS A 5 5.61 4.44 7.97
C HIS A 5 6.82 5.37 8.13
N THR A 6 7.74 5.31 7.17
CA THR A 6 8.85 6.27 7.03
C THR A 6 8.58 7.15 5.82
N ARG A 7 8.35 8.46 6.04
CA ARG A 7 7.97 9.38 4.97
C ARG A 7 9.18 9.94 4.23
N TYR A 8 9.20 9.74 2.91
CA TYR A 8 9.96 10.58 1.99
C TYR A 8 8.99 11.62 1.42
N SER A 9 9.32 12.92 1.51
CA SER A 9 8.38 13.99 1.13
C SER A 9 8.24 14.07 -0.39
N THR A 10 7.20 13.44 -0.94
CA THR A 10 6.90 13.41 -2.39
C THR A 10 5.79 14.39 -2.79
N SER A 11 4.79 14.60 -1.91
CA SER A 11 3.64 15.51 -2.08
C SER A 11 3.20 16.10 -0.73
N GLY A 12 2.73 17.35 -0.74
CA GLY A 12 2.35 18.11 0.47
C GLY A 12 3.54 18.69 1.25
N SER A 13 3.30 19.67 2.12
CA SER A 13 4.34 20.30 2.94
C SER A 13 4.97 19.31 3.96
N SER A 14 6.14 19.64 4.49
CA SER A 14 6.80 18.85 5.54
C SER A 14 6.22 19.17 6.93
N GLU A 15 4.91 19.00 7.07
CA GLU A 15 4.18 19.26 8.31
C GLU A 15 3.93 17.97 9.10
N LEU A 16 3.85 18.09 10.43
CA LEU A 16 3.58 16.95 11.32
C LEU A 16 2.23 16.28 10.98
N CYS A 17 1.22 17.05 10.56
CA CYS A 17 -0.09 16.53 10.17
C CYS A 17 -0.06 15.63 8.93
N ASN A 18 1.04 15.64 8.17
CA ASN A 18 1.25 14.78 7.01
C ASN A 18 2.03 13.51 7.37
N ALA A 19 2.40 13.30 8.64
CA ALA A 19 3.02 12.07 9.11
C ALA A 19 1.99 10.93 9.15
N GLN A 20 2.45 9.72 8.81
CA GLN A 20 1.64 8.51 8.76
C GLN A 20 2.14 7.50 9.81
N PRO A 21 1.31 6.55 10.27
CA PRO A 21 -0.05 6.26 9.82
C PRO A 21 -1.07 7.35 10.16
N LEU A 22 -2.02 7.62 9.26
CA LEU A 22 -3.15 8.50 9.52
C LEU A 22 -4.27 7.74 10.22
N LEU A 23 -4.87 8.35 11.23
CA LEU A 23 -6.03 7.81 11.93
C LEU A 23 -7.31 8.49 11.45
N VAL A 24 -8.32 7.68 11.15
CA VAL A 24 -9.66 8.16 10.75
C VAL A 24 -10.71 7.29 11.41
N GLU A 25 -11.81 7.92 11.82
CA GLU A 25 -12.99 7.23 12.33
C GLU A 25 -13.85 6.74 11.17
N SER A 26 -14.32 5.49 11.26
CA SER A 26 -15.30 4.93 10.34
C SER A 26 -16.45 4.31 11.11
N GLN A 27 -17.54 3.98 10.41
CA GLN A 27 -18.65 3.21 11.00
C GLN A 27 -18.22 1.80 11.49
N TYR A 28 -17.02 1.34 11.10
CA TYR A 28 -16.42 0.07 11.52
C TYR A 28 -15.38 0.24 12.64
N GLY A 29 -15.30 1.44 13.21
CA GLY A 29 -14.28 1.83 14.18
C GLY A 29 -13.11 2.58 13.54
N GLN A 30 -12.09 2.82 14.35
CA GLN A 30 -10.91 3.57 13.95
C GLN A 30 -10.03 2.78 12.97
N LEU A 31 -9.58 3.44 11.91
CA LEU A 31 -8.68 2.91 10.89
C LEU A 31 -7.35 3.66 10.95
N ALA A 32 -6.26 2.92 10.96
CA ALA A 32 -4.92 3.46 10.74
C ALA A 32 -4.47 3.12 9.32
N VAL A 33 -4.04 4.13 8.53
CA VAL A 33 -3.69 3.95 7.12
C VAL A 33 -2.29 4.49 6.84
N ALA A 34 -1.47 3.67 6.19
CA ALA A 34 -0.18 4.03 5.65
C ALA A 34 -0.13 3.73 4.14
N ASN A 35 0.45 4.63 3.36
CA ASN A 35 0.54 4.53 1.91
C ASN A 35 1.95 4.89 1.44
N ASN A 36 2.57 3.98 0.69
CA ASN A 36 3.73 4.26 -0.13
C ASN A 36 3.27 4.41 -1.59
N GLY A 37 3.19 5.63 -2.09
CA GLY A 37 2.62 5.86 -3.41
C GLY A 37 2.39 7.33 -3.75
N ASN A 38 1.71 7.53 -4.87
CA ASN A 38 1.09 8.80 -5.23
C ASN A 38 -0.24 8.53 -5.93
N ILE A 39 -1.33 9.05 -5.38
CA ILE A 39 -2.66 9.00 -5.99
C ILE A 39 -2.85 10.23 -6.89
N ILE A 40 -2.90 10.00 -8.20
CA ILE A 40 -2.91 11.05 -9.23
C ILE A 40 -4.23 11.84 -9.19
N ASN A 41 -5.35 11.14 -8.99
CA ASN A 41 -6.67 11.76 -8.93
C ASN A 41 -7.10 12.17 -7.50
N ALA A 42 -6.16 12.30 -6.55
CA ALA A 42 -6.45 12.63 -5.15
C ALA A 42 -7.27 13.93 -4.98
N LEU A 43 -6.98 14.98 -5.76
CA LEU A 43 -7.70 16.25 -5.68
C LEU A 43 -9.16 16.11 -6.12
N GLN A 44 -9.41 15.35 -7.20
CA GLN A 44 -10.76 15.07 -7.68
C GLN A 44 -11.55 14.29 -6.62
N LEU A 45 -10.96 13.21 -6.10
CA LEU A 45 -11.58 12.39 -5.06
C LEU A 45 -11.84 13.20 -3.79
N LYS A 46 -10.90 14.07 -3.39
CA LYS A 46 -11.08 14.97 -2.24
C LYS A 46 -12.32 15.85 -2.42
N ASN A 47 -12.46 16.53 -3.56
CA ASN A 47 -13.62 17.37 -3.82
C ASN A 47 -14.92 16.55 -3.78
N GLN A 48 -14.93 15.36 -4.40
CA GLN A 48 -16.07 14.45 -4.34
C GLN A 48 -16.42 14.05 -2.90
N LEU A 49 -15.43 13.69 -2.07
CA LEU A 49 -15.63 13.33 -0.66
C LEU A 49 -16.19 14.50 0.16
N GLN A 50 -15.77 15.73 -0.14
CA GLN A 50 -16.30 16.94 0.51
C GLN A 50 -17.74 17.23 0.08
N ASP A 51 -18.04 17.12 -1.20
CA ASP A 51 -19.36 17.47 -1.76
C ASP A 51 -20.43 16.40 -1.46
N GLU A 52 -20.11 15.12 -1.60
CA GLU A 52 -21.07 14.01 -1.48
C GLU A 52 -21.22 13.51 -0.05
N TRP A 53 -20.15 13.53 0.75
CA TRP A 53 -20.12 12.94 2.10
C TRP A 53 -19.79 13.94 3.20
N SER A 54 -19.64 15.24 2.87
CA SER A 54 -19.30 16.29 3.85
C SER A 54 -18.03 15.98 4.65
N CYS A 55 -17.09 15.23 4.05
CA CYS A 55 -15.83 14.88 4.69
C CYS A 55 -14.98 16.12 4.95
N THR A 56 -14.33 16.18 6.11
CA THR A 56 -13.33 17.20 6.41
C THR A 56 -11.92 16.63 6.30
N PHE A 57 -10.99 17.47 5.86
CA PHE A 57 -9.60 17.11 5.64
C PHE A 57 -8.70 18.03 6.44
N ASN A 58 -7.80 17.45 7.22
CA ASN A 58 -6.85 18.14 8.09
C ASN A 58 -5.42 18.14 7.53
N SER A 59 -5.16 17.32 6.51
CA SER A 59 -3.87 17.21 5.82
C SER A 59 -3.99 17.61 4.34
N THR A 60 -2.84 17.62 3.67
CA THR A 60 -2.74 17.82 2.21
C THR A 60 -2.30 16.55 1.49
N THR A 61 -2.28 15.41 2.19
CA THR A 61 -1.78 14.16 1.66
C THR A 61 -2.86 13.41 0.89
N ASP A 62 -2.44 12.74 -0.18
CA ASP A 62 -3.26 11.74 -0.87
C ASP A 62 -3.67 10.58 0.05
N THR A 63 -2.88 10.31 1.08
CA THR A 63 -3.13 9.26 2.07
C THR A 63 -4.40 9.56 2.87
N GLU A 64 -4.67 10.81 3.22
CA GLU A 64 -5.93 11.16 3.89
C GLU A 64 -7.13 10.94 2.97
N VAL A 65 -6.98 11.19 1.66
CA VAL A 65 -8.01 10.88 0.66
C VAL A 65 -8.28 9.38 0.61
N VAL A 66 -7.23 8.56 0.56
CA VAL A 66 -7.35 7.09 0.63
C VAL A 66 -8.05 6.66 1.92
N ALA A 67 -7.66 7.24 3.05
CA ALA A 67 -8.17 6.86 4.36
C ALA A 67 -9.65 7.25 4.53
N GLN A 68 -10.05 8.45 4.07
CA GLN A 68 -11.46 8.87 4.03
C GLN A 68 -12.29 8.02 3.07
N LEU A 69 -11.74 7.68 1.90
CA LEU A 69 -12.42 6.81 0.93
C LEU A 69 -12.68 5.41 1.52
N LEU A 70 -11.71 4.85 2.26
CA LEU A 70 -11.87 3.58 2.97
C LEU A 70 -12.92 3.68 4.08
N ALA A 71 -12.90 4.75 4.87
CA ALA A 71 -13.85 4.95 5.97
C ALA A 71 -15.31 5.03 5.51
N HIS A 72 -15.53 5.55 4.29
CA HIS A 72 -16.86 5.68 3.67
C HIS A 72 -17.17 4.58 2.64
N SER A 73 -16.23 3.65 2.41
CA SER A 73 -16.43 2.55 1.47
C SER A 73 -17.57 1.63 1.92
N THR A 74 -18.36 1.17 0.94
CA THR A 74 -19.44 0.21 1.16
C THR A 74 -18.98 -1.20 0.78
N GLY A 75 -19.58 -2.21 1.41
CA GLY A 75 -19.22 -3.62 1.26
C GLY A 75 -19.67 -4.40 2.49
N ALA A 76 -19.79 -5.71 2.38
CA ALA A 76 -19.98 -6.62 3.51
C ALA A 76 -18.63 -6.99 4.15
N THR A 77 -17.57 -7.06 3.35
CA THR A 77 -16.23 -7.49 3.78
C THR A 77 -15.18 -6.40 3.58
N TRP A 78 -14.03 -6.52 4.27
CA TRP A 78 -12.87 -5.64 4.04
C TRP A 78 -12.33 -5.76 2.62
N GLU A 79 -12.38 -6.95 2.04
CA GLU A 79 -12.00 -7.18 0.64
C GLU A 79 -12.84 -6.31 -0.31
N GLU A 80 -14.17 -6.39 -0.20
CA GLU A 80 -15.07 -5.63 -1.07
C GLU A 80 -14.85 -4.13 -0.94
N ARG A 81 -14.68 -3.64 0.29
CA ARG A 81 -14.37 -2.23 0.58
C ARG A 81 -13.08 -1.77 -0.09
N VAL A 82 -12.00 -2.53 0.08
CA VAL A 82 -10.71 -2.21 -0.53
C VAL A 82 -10.82 -2.26 -2.05
N PHE A 83 -11.52 -3.23 -2.63
CA PHE A 83 -11.75 -3.27 -4.08
C PHE A 83 -12.57 -2.09 -4.60
N GLN A 84 -13.53 -1.57 -3.82
CA GLN A 84 -14.25 -0.33 -4.17
C GLN A 84 -13.33 0.89 -4.14
N CYS A 85 -12.40 0.96 -3.18
CA CYS A 85 -11.39 2.01 -3.16
C CYS A 85 -10.44 1.88 -4.35
N MET A 86 -9.89 0.69 -4.59
CA MET A 86 -8.95 0.43 -5.70
C MET A 86 -9.54 0.77 -7.07
N ARG A 87 -10.86 0.60 -7.25
CA ARG A 87 -11.59 1.00 -8.45
C ARG A 87 -11.53 2.50 -8.74
N GLN A 88 -11.49 3.32 -7.69
CA GLN A 88 -11.53 4.78 -7.78
C GLN A 88 -10.14 5.39 -7.77
N LEU A 89 -9.14 4.70 -7.21
CA LEU A 89 -7.78 5.21 -7.10
C LEU A 89 -7.02 5.08 -8.43
N GLU A 90 -6.53 6.21 -8.93
CA GLU A 90 -5.60 6.25 -10.06
C GLU A 90 -4.19 6.59 -9.57
N GLY A 91 -3.20 5.79 -9.97
CA GLY A 91 -1.81 6.04 -9.63
C GLY A 91 -1.08 4.77 -9.20
N ALA A 92 -0.07 4.97 -8.36
CA ALA A 92 0.82 3.92 -7.86
C ALA A 92 0.74 3.90 -6.34
N TYR A 93 0.49 2.73 -5.74
CA TYR A 93 0.31 2.65 -4.29
C TYR A 93 0.56 1.24 -3.74
N SER A 94 1.16 1.23 -2.56
CA SER A 94 1.27 0.11 -1.64
C SER A 94 0.69 0.58 -0.32
N ILE A 95 -0.50 0.10 0.04
CA ILE A 95 -1.26 0.58 1.19
C ILE A 95 -1.29 -0.51 2.27
N VAL A 96 -1.10 -0.12 3.53
CA VAL A 96 -1.36 -0.97 4.69
C VAL A 96 -2.38 -0.28 5.59
N ILE A 97 -3.39 -1.03 6.00
CA ILE A 97 -4.48 -0.58 6.85
C ILE A 97 -4.49 -1.46 8.09
N GLN A 98 -4.71 -0.87 9.25
CA GLN A 98 -4.94 -1.59 10.50
C GLN A 98 -6.27 -1.15 11.10
N THR A 99 -7.09 -2.13 11.45
CA THR A 99 -8.28 -1.99 12.30
C THR A 99 -7.93 -2.43 13.73
N LYS A 100 -8.94 -2.57 14.60
CA LYS A 100 -8.76 -3.14 15.93
C LYS A 100 -8.20 -4.57 15.90
N ASP A 101 -8.58 -5.36 14.90
CA ASP A 101 -8.43 -6.83 14.85
C ASP A 101 -7.92 -7.37 13.51
N THR A 102 -7.74 -6.51 12.50
CA THR A 102 -7.36 -6.91 11.15
C THR A 102 -6.23 -6.04 10.60
N MET A 103 -5.24 -6.66 9.97
CA MET A 103 -4.25 -6.01 9.12
C MET A 103 -4.61 -6.28 7.67
N ILE A 104 -4.69 -5.24 6.85
CA ILE A 104 -5.00 -5.33 5.44
C ILE A 104 -3.84 -4.70 4.67
N ALA A 105 -3.39 -5.32 3.58
CA ALA A 105 -2.41 -4.71 2.70
C ALA A 105 -2.83 -4.88 1.25
N ALA A 106 -2.69 -3.81 0.46
CA ALA A 106 -3.13 -3.75 -0.92
C ALA A 106 -2.05 -3.17 -1.81
N ARG A 107 -1.82 -3.81 -2.96
CA ARG A 107 -0.90 -3.34 -4.00
C ARG A 107 -1.69 -2.87 -5.21
N ASP A 108 -1.28 -1.76 -5.81
CA ASP A 108 -1.96 -1.22 -6.99
C ASP A 108 -2.04 -2.23 -8.15
N PRO A 109 -3.01 -2.09 -9.08
CA PRO A 109 -3.29 -3.07 -10.13
C PRO A 109 -2.15 -3.25 -11.14
N LEU A 110 -1.25 -2.28 -11.23
CA LEU A 110 -0.06 -2.34 -12.09
C LEU A 110 1.14 -2.90 -11.34
N GLY A 111 1.12 -2.88 -10.01
CA GLY A 111 2.20 -3.34 -9.14
C GLY A 111 3.38 -2.39 -9.15
N ILE A 112 3.15 -1.09 -9.26
CA ILE A 112 4.21 -0.10 -9.43
C ILE A 112 5.07 0.02 -8.19
N ARG A 113 4.44 0.15 -7.02
CA ARG A 113 5.15 0.22 -5.74
C ARG A 113 5.40 -1.18 -5.20
N PRO A 114 6.59 -1.46 -4.64
CA PRO A 114 6.92 -2.79 -4.13
C PRO A 114 6.14 -3.08 -2.84
N MET A 115 5.83 -4.35 -2.63
CA MET A 115 5.31 -4.86 -1.36
C MET A 115 5.59 -6.36 -1.29
N CYS A 116 6.10 -6.81 -0.14
CA CYS A 116 6.39 -8.21 0.13
C CYS A 116 5.73 -8.69 1.42
N LEU A 117 5.51 -10.00 1.47
CA LEU A 117 4.96 -10.73 2.60
C LEU A 117 6.06 -11.59 3.22
N GLY A 118 6.12 -11.58 4.54
CA GLY A 118 6.98 -12.43 5.34
C GLY A 118 6.28 -12.98 6.58
N LYS A 119 7.01 -13.80 7.34
CA LYS A 119 6.55 -14.42 8.58
C LYS A 119 7.57 -14.20 9.70
N LEU A 120 7.11 -13.85 10.90
CA LEU A 120 7.95 -13.69 12.08
C LEU A 120 7.23 -14.20 13.32
N ASN A 121 7.86 -15.10 14.08
CA ASN A 121 7.33 -15.63 15.35
C ASN A 121 5.87 -16.12 15.25
N GLY A 122 5.52 -16.76 14.13
CA GLY A 122 4.17 -17.26 13.84
C GLY A 122 3.18 -16.20 13.32
N GLY A 123 3.54 -14.91 13.37
CA GLY A 123 2.75 -13.81 12.80
C GLY A 123 3.15 -13.46 11.36
N TRP A 124 2.34 -12.62 10.72
CA TRP A 124 2.54 -12.14 9.35
C TRP A 124 3.11 -10.72 9.34
N ILE A 125 4.00 -10.43 8.39
CA ILE A 125 4.60 -9.11 8.19
C ILE A 125 4.45 -8.71 6.73
N VAL A 126 4.11 -7.45 6.48
CA VAL A 126 4.25 -6.81 5.17
C VAL A 126 5.27 -5.70 5.23
N ALA A 127 6.03 -5.53 4.15
CA ALA A 127 7.01 -4.45 4.02
C ALA A 127 7.13 -4.00 2.57
N SER A 128 7.54 -2.75 2.35
CA SER A 128 7.82 -2.23 1.00
C SER A 128 8.96 -3.01 0.32
N GLU A 129 9.96 -3.48 1.07
CA GLU A 129 11.14 -4.18 0.55
C GLU A 129 11.49 -5.41 1.39
N SER A 130 12.02 -6.45 0.73
CA SER A 130 12.44 -7.70 1.38
C SER A 130 13.61 -7.51 2.34
N CYS A 131 14.49 -6.53 2.11
CA CYS A 131 15.59 -6.21 3.01
C CYS A 131 15.13 -5.78 4.42
N ALA A 132 13.90 -5.24 4.54
CA ALA A 132 13.30 -4.93 5.84
C ALA A 132 12.99 -6.20 6.64
N LEU A 133 12.86 -7.34 5.97
CA LEU A 133 12.70 -8.66 6.56
C LEU A 133 14.06 -9.28 6.92
N ASP A 134 15.12 -9.01 6.16
CA ASP A 134 16.44 -9.63 6.40
C ASP A 134 17.10 -9.20 7.72
N HIS A 135 16.89 -7.96 8.15
CA HIS A 135 17.62 -7.39 9.31
C HIS A 135 17.07 -7.83 10.67
N LEU A 136 15.84 -8.34 10.73
CA LEU A 136 15.12 -8.63 11.98
C LEU A 136 14.81 -10.12 12.18
N GLY A 137 15.19 -10.97 11.22
CA GLY A 137 14.89 -12.42 11.25
C GLY A 137 13.53 -12.89 10.67
N PRO A 138 12.61 -12.07 10.13
CA PRO A 138 11.47 -12.59 9.39
C PRO A 138 11.87 -13.44 8.17
N GLU A 139 11.13 -14.52 7.94
CA GLU A 139 11.20 -15.31 6.72
C GLU A 139 10.51 -14.55 5.58
N PHE A 140 11.22 -14.24 4.51
CA PHE A 140 10.61 -13.76 3.26
C PHE A 140 9.82 -14.89 2.60
N LEU A 141 8.55 -14.63 2.27
CA LEU A 141 7.70 -15.62 1.60
C LEU A 141 7.56 -15.32 0.11
N ARG A 142 7.09 -14.11 -0.23
CA ARG A 142 6.90 -13.67 -1.63
C ARG A 142 6.59 -12.19 -1.75
N GLU A 143 6.69 -11.66 -2.97
CA GLU A 143 6.08 -10.39 -3.35
C GLU A 143 4.55 -10.52 -3.44
N LEU A 144 3.84 -9.43 -3.13
CA LEU A 144 2.42 -9.32 -3.46
C LEU A 144 2.26 -9.10 -4.96
N LYS A 145 1.27 -9.73 -5.57
CA LYS A 145 0.95 -9.59 -6.99
C LYS A 145 0.30 -8.22 -7.26
N PRO A 146 0.37 -7.71 -8.50
CA PRO A 146 -0.41 -6.55 -8.91
C PRO A 146 -1.91 -6.75 -8.62
N GLY A 147 -2.54 -5.76 -7.99
CA GLY A 147 -3.94 -5.81 -7.60
C GLY A 147 -4.26 -6.75 -6.44
N GLU A 148 -3.25 -7.33 -5.79
CA GLU A 148 -3.47 -8.22 -4.66
C GLU A 148 -3.82 -7.45 -3.39
N VAL A 149 -4.82 -7.97 -2.68
CA VAL A 149 -5.19 -7.60 -1.33
C VAL A 149 -4.97 -8.80 -0.43
N ILE A 150 -4.27 -8.59 0.68
CA ILE A 150 -4.16 -9.56 1.76
C ILE A 150 -4.86 -9.04 3.00
N ILE A 151 -5.50 -9.94 3.72
CA ILE A 151 -6.21 -9.67 4.97
C ILE A 151 -5.71 -10.67 6.00
N VAL A 152 -5.29 -10.16 7.16
CA VAL A 152 -4.80 -10.95 8.28
C VAL A 152 -5.63 -10.64 9.51
N ASP A 153 -6.39 -11.61 9.98
CA ASP A 153 -7.22 -11.56 11.18
C ASP A 153 -7.01 -12.82 12.04
N ASP A 154 -7.94 -13.11 12.94
CA ASP A 154 -7.90 -14.29 13.82
C ASP A 154 -8.06 -15.62 13.06
N SER A 155 -8.65 -15.60 11.86
CA SER A 155 -8.77 -16.77 10.97
C SER A 155 -7.47 -17.05 10.20
N GLY A 156 -6.53 -16.11 10.19
CA GLY A 156 -5.23 -16.21 9.52
C GLY A 156 -5.10 -15.30 8.32
N LEU A 157 -4.32 -15.72 7.32
CA LEU A 157 -4.06 -14.95 6.10
C LEU A 157 -5.03 -15.36 4.99
N ASN A 158 -5.81 -14.39 4.51
CA ASN A 158 -6.62 -14.48 3.32
C ASN A 158 -6.03 -13.60 2.22
N THR A 159 -6.13 -14.04 0.97
CA THR A 159 -5.60 -13.33 -0.21
C THR A 159 -6.66 -13.31 -1.31
N SER A 160 -6.77 -12.17 -1.98
CA SER A 160 -7.61 -11.99 -3.14
C SER A 160 -6.96 -11.02 -4.13
N ILE A 161 -7.34 -11.13 -5.39
CA ILE A 161 -6.79 -10.31 -6.47
C ILE A 161 -7.94 -9.55 -7.11
N TRP A 162 -7.82 -8.24 -7.13
CA TRP A 162 -8.79 -7.41 -7.82
C TRP A 162 -8.66 -7.58 -9.34
N SER A 163 -9.69 -8.14 -9.97
CA SER A 163 -9.73 -8.42 -11.41
C SER A 163 -10.05 -7.21 -12.30
N GLY A 164 -10.17 -6.01 -11.72
CA GLY A 164 -10.47 -4.77 -12.47
C GLY A 164 -9.29 -4.20 -13.25
N GLY A 165 -8.08 -4.77 -13.10
CA GLY A 165 -6.89 -4.36 -13.84
C GLY A 165 -6.87 -4.88 -15.28
N THR A 166 -6.05 -4.27 -16.13
CA THR A 166 -5.86 -4.67 -17.54
C THR A 166 -5.03 -5.96 -17.73
N GLY A 167 -4.59 -6.59 -16.63
CA GLY A 167 -3.64 -7.70 -16.63
C GLY A 167 -2.19 -7.32 -16.95
N ARG A 168 -1.92 -6.02 -17.16
CA ARG A 168 -0.56 -5.49 -17.38
C ARG A 168 0.08 -5.13 -16.05
N SER A 169 1.35 -5.48 -15.87
CA SER A 169 2.16 -5.04 -14.74
C SER A 169 3.21 -4.04 -15.20
N ALA A 170 3.46 -3.02 -14.38
CA ALA A 170 4.52 -2.03 -14.57
C ALA A 170 5.23 -1.85 -13.22
N LEU A 171 6.49 -2.28 -13.12
CA LEU A 171 7.32 -1.99 -11.94
C LEU A 171 7.96 -0.61 -12.09
N CYS A 172 8.06 0.16 -11.00
CA CYS A 172 8.78 1.43 -11.03
C CYS A 172 10.28 1.21 -11.29
N VAL A 173 10.79 1.69 -12.44
CA VAL A 173 12.21 1.57 -12.80
C VAL A 173 13.15 2.29 -11.82
N PHE A 174 12.68 3.35 -11.15
CA PHE A 174 13.48 4.06 -10.14
C PHE A 174 13.74 3.23 -8.88
N GLU A 175 12.85 2.30 -8.54
CA GLU A 175 13.09 1.36 -7.44
C GLU A 175 14.31 0.49 -7.75
N LEU A 176 14.41 -0.04 -8.98
CA LEU A 176 15.54 -0.88 -9.42
C LEU A 176 16.87 -0.13 -9.53
N ILE A 177 16.83 1.18 -9.77
CA ILE A 177 18.04 1.98 -10.08
C ILE A 177 18.53 2.77 -8.86
N TYR A 178 17.65 3.20 -7.96
CA TYR A 178 17.98 4.25 -6.99
C TYR A 178 17.40 4.09 -5.59
N PHE A 179 16.12 3.71 -5.45
CA PHE A 179 15.45 3.71 -4.14
C PHE A 179 15.58 2.41 -3.37
N ALA A 180 15.54 1.27 -4.06
CA ALA A 180 15.68 -0.02 -3.39
C ALA A 180 17.09 -0.17 -2.81
N ARG A 181 17.18 -0.74 -1.62
CA ARG A 181 18.51 -1.14 -1.14
C ARG A 181 19.08 -2.25 -2.04
N PRO A 182 20.41 -2.30 -2.25
CA PRO A 182 21.00 -3.25 -3.20
C PRO A 182 20.78 -4.73 -2.83
N ASP A 183 20.53 -5.01 -1.55
CA ASP A 183 20.22 -6.32 -0.99
C ASP A 183 18.74 -6.73 -1.13
N SER A 184 17.86 -5.84 -1.59
CA SER A 184 16.46 -6.17 -1.86
C SER A 184 16.31 -7.12 -3.05
N VAL A 185 15.35 -8.05 -2.93
CA VAL A 185 14.78 -8.80 -4.05
C VAL A 185 13.53 -8.08 -4.55
N MET A 186 13.51 -7.71 -5.82
CA MET A 186 12.38 -7.12 -6.53
C MET A 186 12.17 -7.80 -7.89
N ALA A 187 10.91 -8.05 -8.28
CA ALA A 187 10.56 -8.79 -9.49
C ALA A 187 11.32 -10.13 -9.62
N SER A 188 11.44 -10.85 -8.50
CA SER A 188 12.20 -12.10 -8.41
C SER A 188 13.70 -12.00 -8.78
N GLN A 189 14.29 -10.81 -8.72
CA GLN A 189 15.72 -10.58 -8.96
C GLN A 189 16.35 -9.76 -7.82
N LEU A 190 17.60 -10.08 -7.46
CA LEU A 190 18.42 -9.27 -6.55
C LEU A 190 18.78 -7.95 -7.22
N VAL A 191 18.53 -6.82 -6.54
CA VAL A 191 18.85 -5.47 -7.03
C VAL A 191 20.36 -5.32 -7.33
N THR A 192 21.24 -5.99 -6.57
CA THR A 192 22.70 -6.05 -6.81
C THR A 192 23.12 -6.66 -8.15
N ARG A 193 22.25 -7.36 -8.88
CA ARG A 193 22.52 -7.78 -10.26
C ARG A 193 21.88 -6.78 -11.21
N PRO A 194 22.59 -5.73 -11.66
CA PRO A 194 22.13 -4.99 -12.83
C PRO A 194 22.02 -6.03 -13.95
N ALA A 195 20.83 -6.19 -14.50
CA ALA A 195 20.58 -7.08 -15.61
C ALA A 195 21.61 -6.75 -16.70
N ARG A 196 22.57 -7.67 -16.91
CA ARG A 196 23.63 -7.57 -17.92
C ARG A 196 23.11 -7.45 -19.36
N SER A 197 21.79 -7.39 -19.55
CA SER A 197 21.10 -7.31 -20.83
C SER A 197 20.79 -5.89 -21.33
N TRP A 198 21.03 -4.82 -20.55
CA TRP A 198 20.54 -3.47 -20.91
C TRP A 198 21.56 -2.53 -21.57
N VAL A 199 22.77 -3.01 -21.91
CA VAL A 199 23.80 -2.15 -22.54
C VAL A 199 23.93 -2.36 -24.05
N HIS A 200 23.33 -3.39 -24.66
CA HIS A 200 23.41 -3.59 -26.11
C HIS A 200 22.04 -3.89 -26.73
N SER A 201 21.39 -2.82 -27.19
CA SER A 201 20.40 -2.85 -28.28
C SER A 201 20.40 -1.50 -28.98
#